data_AF-A0A9N9Q286-F1
#
_entry.id   AF-A0A9N9Q286-F1
#
_cell.length_a   1.000
_cell.length_b   1.000
_cell.length_c   1.000
_cell.angle_alpha   90.00
_cell.angle_beta   90.00
_cell.angle_gamma   90.00
#
_symmetry.space_group_name_H-M   'P 1'
#
loop_
_entity.id
_entity.type
_entity.pdbx_description
1 polymer ?
#
loop_
_entity_poly.entity_id
_entity_poly.type
_entity_poly.pdbx_seq_one_letter_code
_entity_poly.pdbx_strand_id
1 'polypeptide(L)'
;MTQVILLNWVEPSGTSKGGESNRSQNSQRTFITAERVSDGGGKEQYQKLRRFLIVKAFKGHCLCLPINTYSGQGVNKHGVHADNHAVIYSSETGPVLLPGEESKLTRPAIMMVPSLPQNKLHDASRLNYAKVYTIEYNVKVRFIGRIHANSVYHVAAAFNEIHTSLKPFDGAIDTSSTGDSSQSSRRELCGR
;
A
#
# COMPACT_ATOMS: atom_id res chain seq x y z
N MET A 1 19.01 5.70 10.64
CA MET A 1 18.97 4.61 9.64
C MET A 1 17.51 4.28 9.34
N THR A 2 17.08 4.33 8.08
CA THR A 2 15.68 4.11 7.67
C THR A 2 15.40 2.60 7.62
N GLN A 3 14.56 2.11 8.55
CA GLN A 3 14.33 0.69 8.78
C GLN A 3 13.00 0.21 8.16
N VAL A 4 12.96 -1.06 7.76
CA VAL A 4 11.77 -1.71 7.22
C VAL A 4 11.29 -2.75 8.22
N ILE A 5 10.01 -2.67 8.59
CA ILE A 5 9.38 -3.54 9.58
C ILE A 5 8.26 -4.39 8.95
N LEU A 6 7.98 -5.52 9.58
CA LEU A 6 6.82 -6.36 9.35
C LEU A 6 5.95 -6.34 10.61
N LEU A 7 4.68 -6.04 10.45
CA LEU A 7 3.69 -5.87 11.52
C LEU A 7 2.50 -6.79 11.29
N ASN A 8 1.99 -7.44 12.35
CA ASN A 8 0.69 -8.10 12.30
C ASN A 8 -0.41 -7.04 12.42
N TRP A 9 -1.20 -6.86 11.37
CA TRP A 9 -2.24 -5.85 11.28
C TRP A 9 -3.62 -6.49 11.22
N VAL A 10 -4.43 -6.24 12.24
CA VAL A 10 -5.86 -6.57 12.22
C VAL A 10 -6.55 -5.52 11.36
N GLU A 11 -7.21 -5.93 10.28
CA GLU A 11 -8.07 -4.99 9.56
C GLU A 11 -9.33 -4.73 10.40
N PRO A 12 -9.71 -3.46 10.62
CA PRO A 12 -11.03 -3.19 11.17
C PRO A 12 -12.06 -3.79 10.21
N SER A 13 -12.94 -4.64 10.73
CA SER A 13 -13.95 -5.34 9.94
C SER A 13 -14.93 -4.33 9.36
N GLY A 14 -14.65 -3.89 8.13
CA GLY A 14 -15.67 -3.27 7.30
C GLY A 14 -16.69 -4.33 6.94
N THR A 15 -17.94 -4.15 7.34
CA THR A 15 -19.07 -4.98 6.92
C THR A 15 -19.37 -4.76 5.43
N SER A 16 -18.46 -5.15 4.54
CA SER A 16 -18.76 -5.26 3.11
C SER A 16 -19.25 -6.67 2.84
N LYS A 17 -20.58 -6.85 2.82
CA LYS A 17 -21.20 -7.99 2.13
C LYS A 17 -20.81 -7.89 0.66
N GLY A 18 -19.81 -8.64 0.23
CA GLY A 18 -19.36 -8.58 -1.16
C GLY A 18 -18.33 -9.66 -1.50
N GLY A 19 -18.81 -10.76 -2.06
CA GLY A 19 -18.07 -11.62 -2.98
C GLY A 19 -16.99 -12.50 -2.38
N GLU A 20 -17.37 -13.71 -1.98
CA GLU A 20 -16.46 -14.86 -1.97
C GLU A 20 -15.80 -14.97 -3.36
N SER A 21 -14.53 -14.57 -3.45
CA SER A 21 -13.71 -14.90 -4.61
C SER A 21 -12.80 -16.05 -4.21
N ASN A 22 -13.02 -17.19 -4.84
CA ASN A 22 -12.21 -18.38 -4.76
C ASN A 22 -10.79 -18.03 -5.24
N ARG A 23 -9.93 -17.56 -4.33
CA ARG A 23 -8.56 -17.17 -4.66
C ARG A 23 -7.71 -18.43 -4.84
N SER A 24 -7.40 -18.68 -6.11
CA SER A 24 -6.38 -19.61 -6.61
C SER A 24 -5.20 -19.77 -5.64
N GLN A 25 -4.89 -21.02 -5.32
CA GLN A 25 -3.81 -21.47 -4.44
C GLN A 25 -2.40 -21.19 -4.96
N ASN A 26 -2.22 -20.38 -6.01
CA ASN A 26 -0.91 -20.21 -6.65
C ASN A 26 -0.09 -18.97 -6.19
N SER A 27 -0.40 -18.38 -5.03
CA SER A 27 0.41 -17.30 -4.45
C SER A 27 1.47 -17.84 -3.48
N GLN A 28 2.34 -18.73 -3.97
CA GLN A 28 3.54 -19.12 -3.23
C GLN A 28 4.53 -17.93 -3.23
N ARG A 29 4.36 -16.97 -2.29
CA ARG A 29 5.41 -16.11 -1.67
C ARG A 29 4.88 -14.87 -0.93
N THR A 30 3.57 -14.62 -0.93
CA THR A 30 2.99 -13.72 0.08
C THR A 30 2.68 -14.56 1.31
N PHE A 31 3.47 -14.40 2.38
CA PHE A 31 3.10 -14.85 3.72
C PHE A 31 1.87 -14.05 4.19
N ILE A 32 0.71 -14.39 3.64
CA ILE A 32 -0.59 -14.10 4.23
C ILE A 32 -0.89 -15.33 5.08
N THR A 33 -0.32 -15.37 6.27
CA THR A 33 -0.84 -16.27 7.30
C THR A 33 -2.12 -15.61 7.78
N ALA A 34 -3.23 -15.86 7.09
CA ALA A 34 -4.55 -15.60 7.63
C ALA A 34 -4.75 -16.63 8.74
N GLU A 35 -4.36 -16.28 9.96
CA GLU A 35 -4.58 -17.16 11.11
C GLU A 35 -6.01 -16.96 11.60
N ARG A 36 -6.76 -18.06 11.61
CA ARG A 36 -8.17 -18.09 12.05
C ARG A 36 -8.18 -18.03 13.57
N VAL A 37 -8.38 -16.85 14.14
CA VAL A 37 -8.60 -16.73 15.59
C VAL A 37 -10.11 -16.78 15.82
N SER A 38 -10.59 -17.94 16.29
CA SER A 38 -11.98 -18.12 16.73
C SER A 38 -12.16 -17.49 18.12
N ASP A 39 -12.47 -16.19 18.14
CA ASP A 39 -12.81 -15.49 19.38
C ASP A 39 -14.28 -15.73 19.72
N GLY A 40 -14.61 -16.93 20.23
CA GLY A 40 -15.80 -17.29 21.03
C GLY A 40 -17.22 -16.87 20.61
N GLY A 41 -17.40 -16.13 19.51
CA GLY A 41 -18.57 -15.30 19.22
C GLY A 41 -18.79 -15.11 17.71
N GLY A 42 -18.34 -16.05 16.89
CA GLY A 42 -18.72 -16.18 15.48
C GLY A 42 -18.24 -15.08 14.52
N LYS A 43 -17.37 -14.16 14.96
CA LYS A 43 -16.77 -13.14 14.09
C LYS A 43 -15.34 -13.52 13.72
N GLU A 44 -15.14 -13.90 12.46
CA GLU A 44 -13.81 -14.17 11.93
C GLU A 44 -12.99 -12.87 11.87
N GLN A 45 -11.90 -12.82 12.64
CA GLN A 45 -10.95 -11.71 12.60
C GLN A 45 -9.84 -12.01 11.60
N TYR A 46 -9.74 -11.20 10.56
CA TYR A 46 -8.73 -11.38 9.52
C TYR A 46 -7.46 -10.62 9.88
N GLN A 47 -6.38 -11.35 10.17
CA GLN A 47 -5.06 -10.78 10.44
C GLN A 47 -4.19 -10.79 9.18
N LYS A 48 -3.57 -9.65 8.84
CA LYS A 48 -2.63 -9.51 7.73
C LYS A 48 -1.27 -9.08 8.22
N LEU A 49 -0.23 -9.82 7.85
CA LEU A 49 1.13 -9.30 7.93
C LEU A 49 1.32 -8.17 6.89
N ARG A 50 1.73 -7.00 7.36
CA ARG A 50 1.98 -5.80 6.54
C ARG A 50 3.41 -5.32 6.72
N ARG A 51 4.02 -4.87 5.63
CA ARG A 51 5.38 -4.32 5.62
C ARG A 51 5.32 -2.80 5.57
N PHE A 52 6.20 -2.15 6.33
CA PHE A 52 6.27 -0.71 6.42
C PHE A 52 7.70 -0.21 6.40
N LEU A 53 7.92 0.93 5.76
CA LEU A 53 9.14 1.71 5.84
C LEU A 53 8.98 2.79 6.90
N ILE A 54 9.81 2.79 7.94
CA ILE A 54 9.83 3.86 8.95
C ILE A 54 10.49 5.09 8.34
N VAL A 55 9.76 6.21 8.24
CA VAL A 55 10.27 7.47 7.69
C VAL A 55 10.61 8.52 8.75
N LYS A 56 9.95 8.46 9.91
CA LYS A 56 10.22 9.39 11.02
C LYS A 56 9.93 8.75 12.37
N ALA A 57 10.84 8.91 13.33
CA ALA A 57 10.69 8.42 14.69
C ALA A 57 10.32 9.56 15.65
N PHE A 58 9.49 9.26 16.64
CA PHE A 58 9.05 10.18 17.69
C PHE A 58 9.17 9.49 19.06
N LYS A 59 8.86 10.22 20.13
CA LYS A 59 8.70 9.62 21.46
C LYS A 59 7.39 8.81 21.49
N GLY A 60 7.50 7.48 21.50
CA GLY A 60 6.39 6.54 21.67
C GLY A 60 5.75 5.99 20.39
N HIS A 61 6.04 6.60 19.23
CA HIS A 61 5.52 6.13 17.93
C HIS A 61 6.45 6.51 16.77
N CYS A 62 6.13 6.03 15.57
CA CYS A 62 6.80 6.41 14.34
C CYS A 62 5.81 6.60 13.19
N LEU A 63 6.20 7.38 12.19
CA LEU A 63 5.50 7.48 10.92
C LEU A 63 6.11 6.51 9.91
N CYS A 64 5.23 5.86 9.18
CA CYS A 64 5.55 4.74 8.32
C CYS A 64 4.82 4.83 6.97
N LEU A 65 5.48 4.38 5.91
CA LEU A 65 4.91 4.21 4.58
C LEU A 65 4.67 2.72 4.30
N PRO A 66 3.51 2.30 3.79
CA PRO A 66 3.23 0.90 3.53
C PRO A 66 3.92 0.43 2.24
N ILE A 67 4.35 -0.83 2.28
CA ILE A 67 4.87 -1.56 1.12
C ILE A 67 3.81 -2.57 0.68
N ASN A 68 3.25 -2.33 -0.51
CA ASN A 68 2.13 -3.12 -1.03
C ASN A 68 2.51 -3.84 -2.31
N THR A 69 2.01 -5.07 -2.49
CA THR A 69 2.11 -5.79 -3.77
C THR A 69 0.84 -5.70 -4.60
N TYR A 70 -0.25 -5.17 -4.03
CA TYR A 70 -1.57 -5.09 -4.65
C TYR A 70 -2.02 -6.43 -5.26
N SER A 71 -1.95 -7.50 -4.47
CA SER A 71 -2.23 -8.87 -4.92
C SER A 71 -1.34 -9.31 -6.10
N GLY A 72 -0.08 -8.88 -6.10
CA GLY A 72 0.90 -9.18 -7.14
C GLY A 72 0.81 -8.29 -8.39
N GLN A 73 -0.12 -7.32 -8.42
CA GLN A 73 -0.38 -6.49 -9.60
C GLN A 73 0.39 -5.17 -9.59
N GLY A 74 1.11 -4.84 -8.52
CA GLY A 74 1.83 -3.56 -8.43
C GLY A 74 0.91 -2.36 -8.66
N VAL A 75 1.34 -1.37 -9.44
CA VAL A 75 0.51 -0.20 -9.78
C VAL A 75 -0.47 -0.46 -10.94
N ASN A 76 -0.49 -1.67 -11.52
CA ASN A 76 -1.51 -2.05 -12.50
C ASN A 76 -2.87 -2.39 -11.87
N LYS A 77 -2.92 -2.56 -10.54
CA LYS A 77 -4.18 -2.77 -9.85
C LYS A 77 -5.10 -1.56 -10.04
N HIS A 78 -6.34 -1.81 -10.46
CA HIS A 78 -7.35 -0.77 -10.59
C HIS A 78 -7.50 0.06 -9.29
N GLY A 79 -7.54 1.38 -9.42
CA GLY A 79 -7.62 2.33 -8.31
C GLY A 79 -6.27 2.67 -7.65
N VAL A 80 -5.15 2.11 -8.12
CA VAL A 80 -3.81 2.49 -7.64
C VAL A 80 -3.25 3.66 -8.46
N HIS A 81 -2.92 4.74 -7.76
CA HIS A 81 -2.33 5.95 -8.31
C HIS A 81 -0.80 5.81 -8.40
N ALA A 82 -0.27 5.51 -9.59
CA ALA A 82 1.15 5.22 -9.80
C ALA A 82 2.07 6.41 -9.45
N ASP A 83 1.56 7.62 -9.62
CA ASP A 83 2.14 8.91 -9.22
C ASP A 83 2.29 9.07 -7.70
N ASN A 84 1.85 8.12 -6.88
CA ASN A 84 2.11 8.09 -5.44
C ASN A 84 3.10 6.99 -5.03
N HIS A 85 3.68 6.28 -6.01
CA HIS A 85 4.46 5.07 -5.76
C HIS A 85 5.88 5.14 -6.31
N ALA A 86 6.74 4.32 -5.72
CA ALA A 86 8.01 3.90 -6.31
C ALA A 86 8.16 2.38 -6.21
N VAL A 87 8.96 1.79 -7.10
CA VAL A 87 9.44 0.42 -6.93
C VAL A 87 10.27 0.36 -5.65
N ILE A 88 10.02 -0.62 -4.79
CA ILE A 88 10.92 -0.97 -3.69
C ILE A 88 11.34 -2.43 -3.85
N TYR A 89 12.64 -2.68 -3.92
CA TYR A 89 13.19 -3.97 -4.28
C TYR A 89 14.31 -4.38 -3.32
N SER A 90 14.57 -5.68 -3.27
CA SER A 90 15.69 -6.24 -2.50
C SER A 90 16.47 -7.30 -3.29
N SER A 91 16.25 -7.35 -4.61
CA SER A 91 17.00 -8.23 -5.51
C SER A 91 18.39 -7.64 -5.77
N GLU A 92 19.38 -8.52 -5.92
CA GLU A 92 20.74 -8.16 -6.32
C GLU A 92 20.82 -7.79 -7.80
N THR A 93 19.90 -8.31 -8.64
CA THR A 93 19.83 -8.02 -10.08
C THR A 93 19.20 -6.67 -10.41
N GLY A 94 18.70 -5.94 -9.40
CA GLY A 94 18.07 -4.64 -9.58
C GLY A 94 16.53 -4.63 -9.42
N PRO A 95 15.89 -3.47 -9.66
CA PRO A 95 14.44 -3.34 -9.59
C PRO A 95 13.73 -4.04 -10.75
N VAL A 96 12.54 -4.59 -10.48
CA VAL A 96 11.68 -5.23 -11.48
C VAL A 96 10.41 -4.39 -11.68
N LEU A 97 10.19 -3.96 -12.93
CA LEU A 97 8.93 -3.39 -13.40
C LEU A 97 8.05 -4.52 -13.93
N LEU A 98 6.76 -4.50 -13.58
CA LEU A 98 5.79 -5.40 -14.18
C LEU A 98 5.38 -4.86 -15.55
N PRO A 99 4.99 -5.71 -16.51
CA PRO A 99 4.49 -5.25 -17.80
C PRO A 99 3.37 -4.21 -17.63
N GLY A 100 3.53 -3.05 -18.27
CA GLY A 100 2.59 -1.93 -18.21
C GLY A 100 2.83 -0.92 -17.08
N GLU A 101 3.86 -1.11 -16.25
CA GLU A 101 4.29 -0.11 -15.26
C GLU A 101 5.34 0.86 -15.82
N GLU A 102 6.01 0.54 -16.92
CA GLU A 102 7.14 1.29 -17.48
C GLU A 102 6.79 2.75 -17.80
N SER A 103 5.57 3.01 -18.27
CA SER A 103 5.07 4.36 -18.55
C SER A 103 4.40 5.04 -17.35
N LYS A 104 4.18 4.32 -16.25
CA LYS A 104 3.42 4.79 -15.08
C LYS A 104 4.30 5.15 -13.89
N LEU A 105 5.40 4.43 -13.69
CA LEU A 105 6.32 4.63 -12.57
C LEU A 105 7.47 5.54 -12.99
N THR A 106 7.40 6.79 -12.55
CA THR A 106 8.41 7.83 -12.87
C THR A 106 9.43 8.05 -11.76
N ARG A 107 9.18 7.54 -10.54
CA ARG A 107 10.06 7.75 -9.39
C ARG A 107 11.23 6.78 -9.35
N PRO A 108 12.41 7.22 -8.85
CA PRO A 108 13.56 6.34 -8.64
C PRO A 108 13.20 5.12 -7.78
N ALA A 109 13.73 3.96 -8.16
CA ALA A 109 13.57 2.74 -7.39
C ALA A 109 14.33 2.79 -6.05
N ILE A 110 13.73 2.21 -5.01
CA ILE A 110 14.26 2.21 -3.65
C ILE A 110 14.82 0.83 -3.33
N MET A 111 16.13 0.74 -3.08
CA MET A 111 16.77 -0.50 -2.69
C MET A 111 16.64 -0.74 -1.18
N MET A 112 16.15 -1.90 -0.81
CA MET A 112 16.09 -2.42 0.55
C MET A 112 17.09 -3.56 0.71
N VAL A 113 17.98 -3.43 1.69
CA VAL A 113 18.92 -4.46 2.11
C VAL A 113 18.21 -5.33 3.17
N PRO A 114 17.90 -6.59 2.88
CA PRO A 114 17.21 -7.46 3.81
C PRO A 114 18.15 -7.87 4.96
N SER A 115 17.62 -7.99 6.18
CA SER A 115 18.41 -8.48 7.33
C SER A 115 18.73 -9.98 7.23
N LEU A 116 17.87 -10.74 6.56
CA LEU A 116 17.99 -12.19 6.37
C LEU A 116 17.53 -12.56 4.95
N PRO A 117 18.02 -13.66 4.33
CA PRO A 117 17.63 -14.04 2.98
C PRO A 117 16.11 -14.22 2.78
N GLN A 118 15.38 -14.70 3.79
CA GLN A 118 13.92 -14.85 3.74
C GLN A 118 13.14 -13.52 3.79
N ASN A 119 13.79 -12.40 4.15
CA ASN A 119 13.17 -11.09 4.24
C ASN A 119 13.11 -10.36 2.88
N LYS A 120 13.47 -11.04 1.78
CA LYS A 120 13.37 -10.48 0.43
C LYS A 120 11.94 -10.02 0.11
N LEU A 121 11.86 -8.87 -0.54
CA LEU A 121 10.63 -8.31 -1.06
C LEU A 121 10.19 -9.09 -2.31
N HIS A 122 8.88 -9.05 -2.57
CA HIS A 122 8.31 -9.57 -3.80
C HIS A 122 8.54 -8.57 -4.94
N ASP A 123 8.71 -9.03 -6.19
CA ASP A 123 9.03 -8.14 -7.33
C ASP A 123 7.96 -7.06 -7.57
N ALA A 124 6.69 -7.41 -7.36
CA ALA A 124 5.56 -6.47 -7.36
C ALA A 124 5.50 -5.46 -6.17
N SER A 125 6.50 -5.41 -5.28
CA SER A 125 6.45 -4.53 -4.10
C SER A 125 6.59 -3.06 -4.50
N ARG A 126 5.63 -2.23 -4.11
CA ARG A 126 5.59 -0.79 -4.37
C ARG A 126 5.47 -0.05 -3.04
N LEU A 127 6.34 0.93 -2.84
CA LEU A 127 6.30 1.84 -1.70
C LEU A 127 5.26 2.92 -1.99
N ASN A 128 4.24 3.06 -1.16
CA ASN A 128 3.21 4.08 -1.30
C ASN A 128 3.53 5.27 -0.40
N TYR A 129 3.82 6.41 -1.01
CA TYR A 129 4.15 7.64 -0.30
C TYR A 129 2.91 8.38 0.19
N ALA A 130 1.76 8.29 -0.49
CA ALA A 130 0.56 9.05 -0.14
C ALA A 130 -0.09 8.65 1.19
N LYS A 131 0.09 7.41 1.64
CA LYS A 131 -0.59 6.89 2.83
C LYS A 131 0.34 6.72 4.02
N VAL A 132 0.42 7.73 4.87
CA VAL A 132 1.22 7.70 6.10
C VAL A 132 0.47 6.96 7.21
N TYR A 133 1.16 6.04 7.88
CA TYR A 133 0.67 5.32 9.04
C TYR A 133 1.44 5.73 10.29
N THR A 134 0.73 5.95 11.38
CA THR A 134 1.32 6.07 12.72
C THR A 134 1.36 4.70 13.36
N ILE A 135 2.53 4.25 13.81
CA ILE A 135 2.73 2.97 14.48
C ILE A 135 3.33 3.23 15.86
N GLU A 136 2.61 2.83 16.91
CA GLU A 136 3.05 2.90 18.30
C GLU A 136 4.10 1.83 18.61
N TYR A 137 5.00 2.12 19.57
CA TYR A 137 6.09 1.22 19.95
C TYR A 137 5.67 0.05 20.83
N ASN A 138 4.48 0.09 21.42
CA ASN A 138 3.89 -1.03 22.17
C ASN A 138 3.41 -2.18 21.25
N VAL A 139 3.39 -1.97 19.93
CA VAL A 139 2.98 -2.99 18.97
C VAL A 139 4.15 -3.90 18.62
N LYS A 140 3.92 -5.22 18.62
CA LYS A 140 4.94 -6.21 18.25
C LYS A 140 5.24 -6.16 16.76
N VAL A 141 6.50 -5.86 16.41
CA VAL A 141 6.99 -5.81 15.03
C VAL A 141 8.24 -6.66 14.86
N ARG A 142 8.54 -7.02 13.62
CA ARG A 142 9.80 -7.66 13.23
C ARG A 142 10.57 -6.73 12.29
N PHE A 143 11.82 -6.42 12.59
CA PHE A 143 12.71 -5.71 11.67
C PHE A 143 13.17 -6.65 10.57
N ILE A 144 12.90 -6.28 9.31
CA ILE A 144 13.18 -7.13 8.15
C ILE A 144 14.31 -6.61 7.26
N GLY A 145 14.73 -5.36 7.44
CA GLY A 145 15.93 -4.80 6.83
C GLY A 145 15.98 -3.28 6.87
N ARG A 146 16.79 -2.70 6.00
CA ARG A 146 17.07 -1.26 5.94
C ARG A 146 17.14 -0.75 4.51
N ILE A 147 16.88 0.53 4.29
CA ILE A 147 17.08 1.15 2.98
C ILE A 147 18.58 1.34 2.73
N HIS A 148 19.01 1.02 1.51
CA HIS A 148 20.38 1.24 1.07
C HIS A 148 20.72 2.74 1.08
N ALA A 149 21.94 3.12 1.45
CA ALA A 149 22.34 4.51 1.64
C ALA A 149 22.00 5.40 0.42
N ASN A 150 22.27 4.92 -0.80
CA ASN A 150 21.99 5.64 -2.04
C ASN A 150 20.51 5.89 -2.30
N SER A 151 19.60 5.13 -1.68
CA SER A 151 18.16 5.30 -1.85
C SER A 151 17.52 6.19 -0.78
N VAL A 152 18.20 6.49 0.32
CA VAL A 152 17.64 7.25 1.44
C VAL A 152 17.21 8.66 1.00
N TYR A 153 18.02 9.32 0.18
CA TYR A 153 17.69 10.64 -0.36
C TYR A 153 16.42 10.62 -1.22
N HIS A 154 16.25 9.62 -2.09
CA HIS A 154 15.06 9.48 -2.93
C HIS A 154 13.78 9.29 -2.12
N VAL A 155 13.85 8.54 -1.01
CA VAL A 155 12.72 8.39 -0.09
C VAL A 155 12.32 9.75 0.50
N ALA A 156 13.29 10.51 1.00
CA ALA A 156 13.03 11.81 1.62
C ALA A 156 12.47 12.83 0.61
N ALA A 157 13.06 12.89 -0.59
CA ALA A 157 12.61 13.78 -1.66
C ALA A 157 11.17 13.49 -2.09
N ALA A 158 10.85 12.23 -2.40
CA ALA A 158 9.50 11.83 -2.82
C ALA A 158 8.46 12.01 -1.69
N PHE A 159 8.86 11.76 -0.43
CA PHE A 159 7.98 12.02 0.71
C PHE A 159 7.64 13.50 0.84
N ASN A 160 8.63 14.39 0.77
CA ASN A 160 8.41 15.83 0.91
C ASN A 160 7.63 16.43 -0.28
N GLU A 161 7.80 15.86 -1.48
CA GLU A 161 7.03 16.23 -2.68
C GLU A 161 5.53 15.93 -2.53
N ILE A 162 5.20 14.76 -1.99
CA ILE A 162 3.79 14.34 -1.82
C ILE A 162 3.16 14.99 -0.58
N HIS A 163 3.93 15.13 0.51
CA HIS A 163 3.48 15.73 1.77
C HIS A 163 3.88 17.19 1.87
N THR A 164 3.38 18.00 0.93
CA THR A 164 3.51 19.46 1.03
C THR A 164 2.70 19.99 2.21
N SER A 165 3.10 21.17 2.72
CA SER A 165 2.39 21.81 3.81
C SER A 165 0.91 21.97 3.49
N LEU A 166 0.05 21.65 4.47
CA LEU A 166 -1.38 21.87 4.35
C LEU A 166 -1.62 23.33 3.98
N LYS A 167 -2.36 23.56 2.90
CA LYS A 167 -2.94 24.87 2.65
C LYS A 167 -4.01 25.11 3.73
N PRO A 168 -4.20 26.37 4.18
CA PRO A 168 -5.35 26.72 4.99
C PRO A 168 -6.63 26.16 4.35
N PHE A 169 -7.54 25.64 5.18
CA PHE A 169 -8.82 25.16 4.69
C PHE A 169 -9.62 26.36 4.17
N ASP A 170 -9.64 26.55 2.86
CA ASP A 170 -10.51 27.54 2.19
C ASP A 170 -11.96 27.02 2.09
N GLY A 171 -12.52 26.49 3.18
CA GLY A 171 -13.96 26.22 3.38
C GLY A 171 -14.77 25.40 2.35
N ALA A 172 -14.21 25.03 1.21
CA ALA A 172 -14.91 24.37 0.10
C ALA A 172 -14.57 22.89 0.11
N ILE A 173 -15.55 22.08 0.50
CA ILE A 173 -15.50 20.64 0.27
C ILE A 173 -15.64 20.44 -1.24
N ASP A 174 -14.58 20.02 -1.91
CA ASP A 174 -14.62 19.68 -3.32
C ASP A 174 -15.36 18.35 -3.51
N THR A 175 -16.64 18.44 -3.84
CA THR A 175 -17.52 17.28 -4.08
C THR A 175 -17.44 16.75 -5.52
N SER A 176 -16.43 17.13 -6.32
CA SER A 176 -16.43 16.86 -7.77
C SER A 176 -16.08 15.42 -8.21
N SER A 177 -16.28 14.39 -7.37
CA SER A 177 -16.04 13.00 -7.77
C SER A 177 -17.23 12.07 -7.51
N THR A 178 -18.42 12.40 -8.03
CA THR A 178 -19.44 11.37 -8.32
C THR A 178 -20.51 11.92 -9.28
N GLY A 179 -20.60 11.32 -10.47
CA GLY A 179 -21.69 11.64 -11.41
C GLY A 179 -21.44 11.14 -12.83
N ASP A 180 -21.13 9.86 -13.00
CA ASP A 180 -21.32 9.19 -14.30
C ASP A 180 -22.76 8.65 -14.32
N SER A 181 -23.66 9.38 -14.97
CA SER A 181 -25.04 8.95 -15.25
C SER A 181 -25.25 8.91 -16.75
N SER A 182 -25.25 7.68 -17.26
CA SER A 182 -25.70 7.27 -18.58
C SER A 182 -27.08 7.86 -18.92
N GLN A 183 -27.16 8.65 -19.99
CA GLN A 183 -28.42 9.04 -20.60
C GLN A 183 -28.96 7.86 -21.43
N SER A 184 -29.93 7.14 -20.87
CA SER A 184 -30.82 6.24 -21.59
C SER A 184 -31.99 7.05 -22.14
N SER A 185 -31.99 7.33 -23.45
CA SER A 185 -33.10 7.99 -24.14
C SER A 185 -34.34 7.09 -24.18
N ARG A 186 -35.31 7.33 -23.30
CA ARG A 186 -36.71 6.95 -23.55
C ARG A 186 -37.38 8.06 -24.37
N ARG A 187 -37.80 7.72 -25.59
CA ARG A 187 -38.73 8.51 -26.38
C ARG A 187 -40.13 8.34 -25.76
N GLU A 188 -40.72 9.43 -25.30
CA GLU A 188 -42.14 9.50 -24.97
C GLU A 188 -42.97 9.65 -26.25
N LEU A 189 -43.92 8.73 -26.43
CA LEU A 189 -45.11 8.94 -27.24
C LEU A 189 -46.13 9.72 -26.39
N CYS A 190 -46.70 10.80 -26.93
CA CYS A 190 -48.15 11.00 -27.14
C CYS A 190 -48.48 12.49 -27.32
N GLY A 191 -49.32 12.80 -28.32
CA GLY A 191 -50.33 13.84 -28.18
C GLY A 191 -50.44 14.86 -29.32
N ARG A 192 -51.12 14.49 -30.41
CA ARG A 192 -52.30 15.20 -30.95
C ARG A 192 -53.01 14.34 -31.99
#